data_AF-A0A832Z574-F1
#
_entry.id   AF-A0A832Z574-F1
#
_cell.length_a   1.000
_cell.length_b   1.000
_cell.length_c   1.000
_cell.angle_alpha   90.00
_cell.angle_beta   90.00
_cell.angle_gamma   90.00
#
_symmetry.space_group_name_H-M   'P 1'
#
loop_
_entity.id
_entity.type
_entity.pdbx_description
1 polymer ?
#
loop_
_entity_poly.entity_id
_entity_poly.type
_entity_poly.pdbx_seq_one_letter_code
_entity_poly.pdbx_strand_id
1 'polypeptide(L)'
;MAFELIGVAGMTLIVLGWILALRSTPPPPSLSGLYAAGSILLTIYAIMIRDVVFTILNSLAFTFSAINLIRFYRIRKGSKA
;
A
#
# COMPACT_ATOMS: atom_id res chain seq x y z
N MET A 1 0.53 13.61 21.42
CA MET A 1 1.98 13.54 21.16
C MET A 1 2.55 12.13 21.14
N ALA A 2 2.61 11.38 22.27
CA ALA A 2 3.26 10.05 22.27
C ALA A 2 2.59 9.01 21.34
N PHE A 3 1.26 8.96 21.30
CA PHE A 3 0.52 8.06 20.40
C PHE A 3 0.72 8.38 18.92
N GLU A 4 0.85 9.66 18.57
CA GLU A 4 1.09 10.10 17.19
C GLU A 4 2.49 9.70 16.71
N LEU A 5 3.50 9.77 17.59
CA LEU A 5 4.86 9.28 17.29
C LEU A 5 4.88 7.79 16.95
N ILE A 6 4.17 6.97 17.73
CA ILE A 6 4.07 5.53 17.48
C ILE A 6 3.35 5.28 16.15
N GLY A 7 2.25 5.98 15.89
CA GLY A 7 1.53 5.90 14.62
C GLY A 7 2.38 6.27 13.42
N VAL A 8 3.11 7.38 13.49
CA VAL A 8 4.01 7.86 12.42
C VAL A 8 5.16 6.88 12.20
N ALA A 9 5.76 6.34 13.26
CA ALA A 9 6.81 5.34 13.16
C ALA A 9 6.31 4.07 12.47
N GLY A 10 5.14 3.55 12.90
CA GLY A 10 4.51 2.39 12.29
C GLY A 10 4.17 2.61 10.81
N MET A 11 3.57 3.76 10.48
CA MET A 11 3.29 4.16 9.11
C MET A 11 4.56 4.19 8.26
N THR A 12 5.63 4.79 8.77
CA THR A 12 6.91 4.91 8.05
C THR A 12 7.48 3.54 7.72
N LEU A 13 7.49 2.61 8.67
CA LEU A 13 8.00 1.25 8.45
C LEU A 13 7.17 0.49 7.40
N ILE A 14 5.84 0.59 7.44
CA ILE A 14 4.96 -0.07 6.47
C ILE A 14 5.17 0.53 5.06
N VAL A 15 5.24 1.85 4.96
CA VAL A 15 5.50 2.55 3.69
C VAL A 15 6.84 2.14 3.10
N LEU A 16 7.90 2.06 3.93
CA LEU A 16 9.20 1.58 3.49
C LEU A 16 9.14 0.13 2.97
N GLY A 17 8.39 -0.75 3.65
CA GLY A 17 8.15 -2.11 3.17
C GLY A 17 7.53 -2.14 1.77
N TRP A 18 6.53 -1.29 1.51
CA TRP A 18 5.94 -1.15 0.18
C TRP A 18 6.91 -0.61 -0.87
N ILE A 19 7.74 0.37 -0.50
CA ILE A 19 8.78 0.92 -1.39
C ILE A 19 9.81 -0.16 -1.75
N LEU A 20 10.22 -1.00 -0.80
CA LEU A 20 11.14 -2.11 -1.07
C LEU A 20 10.52 -3.16 -2.02
N ALA A 21 9.22 -3.41 -1.90
CA ALA A 21 8.49 -4.28 -2.84
C ALA A 21 8.50 -3.74 -4.28
N LEU A 22 8.56 -2.41 -4.47
CA LEU A 22 8.70 -1.81 -5.81
C LEU A 22 10.04 -2.12 -6.48
N ARG A 23 11.09 -2.42 -5.71
CA ARG A 23 12.42 -2.75 -6.25
C ARG A 23 12.64 -4.25 -6.43
N SER A 24 11.76 -5.06 -5.84
CA SER A 24 11.85 -6.52 -5.83
C SER A 24 10.88 -7.14 -6.84
N THR A 25 10.86 -8.48 -6.89
CA THR A 25 9.82 -9.25 -7.58
C THR A 25 8.44 -8.79 -7.09
N PRO A 26 7.50 -8.41 -7.99
CA PRO A 26 6.18 -7.98 -7.56
C PRO A 26 5.49 -9.04 -6.70
N PRO A 27 4.81 -8.65 -5.60
CA PRO A 27 4.01 -9.57 -4.81
C PRO A 27 2.92 -10.25 -5.66
N PRO A 28 2.34 -11.37 -5.18
CA PRO A 28 1.21 -12.01 -5.86
C PRO A 28 0.08 -11.01 -6.19
N PRO A 29 -0.54 -11.11 -7.36
CA PRO A 29 -1.57 -10.15 -7.78
C PRO A 29 -2.82 -10.22 -6.89
N SER A 30 -3.14 -11.40 -6.34
CA SER A 30 -4.22 -11.57 -5.37
C SER A 30 -3.95 -10.76 -4.10
N LEU A 31 -2.72 -10.82 -3.56
CA LEU A 31 -2.32 -10.03 -2.41
C LEU A 31 -2.38 -8.54 -2.72
N SER A 32 -1.77 -8.10 -3.82
CA SER A 32 -1.75 -6.68 -4.19
C SER A 32 -3.17 -6.13 -4.45
N GLY A 33 -4.04 -6.91 -5.07
CA GLY A 33 -5.43 -6.52 -5.33
C GLY A 33 -6.28 -6.43 -4.05
N LEU A 34 -6.19 -7.43 -3.17
CA LEU A 34 -6.89 -7.39 -1.87
C LEU A 34 -6.39 -6.24 -1.00
N TYR A 35 -5.08 -6.00 -0.99
CA TYR A 35 -4.48 -4.89 -0.23
C TYR A 35 -4.93 -3.53 -0.77
N ALA A 36 -4.99 -3.38 -2.10
CA ALA A 36 -5.49 -2.15 -2.73
C ALA A 36 -6.96 -1.89 -2.36
N ALA A 37 -7.83 -2.90 -2.51
CA ALA A 37 -9.24 -2.77 -2.18
C ALA A 37 -9.46 -2.45 -0.69
N GLY A 38 -8.79 -3.18 0.21
CA GLY A 38 -8.83 -2.92 1.64
C GLY A 38 -8.33 -1.52 2.00
N SER A 39 -7.24 -1.08 1.38
CA SER A 39 -6.66 0.25 1.63
C SER A 39 -7.60 1.39 1.20
N ILE A 40 -8.36 1.25 0.11
CA ILE A 40 -9.39 2.24 -0.25
C ILE A 40 -10.45 2.32 0.84
N LEU A 41 -11.01 1.18 1.27
CA LEU A 41 -12.06 1.13 2.29
C LEU A 41 -11.57 1.73 3.61
N LEU A 42 -10.34 1.40 4.02
CA LEU A 42 -9.73 1.94 5.23
C LEU A 42 -9.38 3.42 5.11
N THR A 43 -9.04 3.92 3.92
CA THR A 43 -8.85 5.37 3.70
C THR A 43 -10.16 6.13 3.90
N ILE A 44 -11.27 5.63 3.34
CA ILE A 44 -12.60 6.22 3.53
C ILE A 44 -12.95 6.24 5.02
N TYR A 45 -12.77 5.11 5.70
CA TYR A 45 -13.00 5.00 7.14
C TYR A 45 -12.13 5.98 7.95
N ALA A 46 -10.83 6.08 7.65
CA ALA A 46 -9.90 6.97 8.33
C ALA A 46 -10.29 8.44 8.19
N ILE A 47 -10.76 8.85 7.00
CA ILE A 47 -11.28 10.21 6.75
C ILE A 47 -12.52 10.47 7.63
N MET A 48 -13.43 9.50 7.76
CA MET A 48 -14.65 9.65 8.58
C MET A 48 -14.32 9.89 10.05
N ILE A 49 -13.27 9.24 10.57
CA ILE A 49 -12.81 9.42 11.96
C ILE A 49 -11.75 10.54 12.12
N ARG A 50 -11.41 11.24 11.03
CA ARG A 50 -10.39 12.30 10.98
C ARG A 50 -8.99 11.85 11.45
N ASP A 51 -8.64 10.59 11.23
CA ASP A 51 -7.32 10.06 11.53
C ASP A 51 -6.36 10.29 10.36
N VAL A 52 -5.50 11.30 10.50
CA VAL A 52 -4.57 11.72 9.45
C VAL A 52 -3.49 10.65 9.19
N VAL A 53 -2.96 10.01 10.24
CA VAL A 53 -1.88 9.02 10.09
C VAL A 53 -2.42 7.80 9.35
N PHE A 54 -3.60 7.31 9.74
CA PHE A 54 -4.21 6.16 9.09
C PHE A 54 -4.68 6.48 7.67
N THR A 55 -5.13 7.71 7.41
CA THR A 55 -5.47 8.18 6.06
C THR A 55 -4.24 8.15 5.14
N ILE A 56 -3.11 8.71 5.58
CA ILE A 56 -1.87 8.75 4.78
C ILE A 56 -1.35 7.34 4.55
N LEU A 57 -1.30 6.50 5.60
CA LEU A 57 -0.83 5.12 5.51
C LEU A 57 -1.59 4.34 4.44
N ASN A 58 -2.93 4.34 4.51
CA ASN A 58 -3.75 3.58 3.57
C ASN A 58 -3.74 4.17 2.16
N SER A 59 -3.65 5.50 2.01
CA SER A 59 -3.53 6.13 0.69
C SER A 59 -2.23 5.72 -0.02
N LEU A 60 -1.12 5.69 0.70
CA LEU A 60 0.17 5.24 0.18
C LEU A 60 0.17 3.73 -0.09
N ALA A 61 -0.39 2.93 0.82
CA ALA A 61 -0.51 1.49 0.65
C ALA A 61 -1.36 1.11 -0.58
N PHE A 62 -2.48 1.80 -0.81
CA PHE A 62 -3.27 1.65 -2.04
C PHE A 62 -2.41 1.95 -3.27
N THR A 63 -1.71 3.08 -3.27
CA THR A 63 -0.88 3.51 -4.40
C THR A 63 0.20 2.48 -4.71
N PHE A 64 0.96 2.03 -3.72
CA PHE A 64 2.05 1.08 -3.93
C PHE A 64 1.58 -0.32 -4.28
N SER A 65 0.50 -0.80 -3.67
CA SER A 65 -0.10 -2.10 -4.04
C SER A 65 -0.67 -2.07 -5.46
N ALA A 66 -1.33 -0.99 -5.88
CA ALA A 66 -1.79 -0.80 -7.26
C ALA A 66 -0.64 -0.76 -8.27
N ILE A 67 0.45 -0.03 -7.98
CA ILE A 67 1.65 -0.01 -8.83
C ILE A 67 2.25 -1.42 -8.96
N ASN A 68 2.37 -2.16 -7.86
CA ASN A 68 2.89 -3.53 -7.88
C ASN A 68 2.00 -4.49 -8.66
N LEU A 69 0.67 -4.33 -8.57
CA LEU A 69 -0.28 -5.09 -9.37
C LEU A 69 -0.08 -4.82 -10.87
N ILE A 70 0.07 -3.55 -11.26
CA ILE A 70 0.35 -3.16 -12.65
C ILE A 70 1.69 -3.73 -13.12
N ARG A 71 2.75 -3.65 -12.29
CA ARG A 71 4.07 -4.22 -12.58
C ARG A 71 3.99 -5.72 -12.83
N PHE A 72 3.25 -6.46 -12.00
CA PHE A 72 3.06 -7.90 -12.15
C PHE A 72 2.48 -8.25 -13.54
N TYR A 73 1.39 -7.58 -13.95
CA TYR A 73 0.77 -7.84 -15.24
C TYR A 73 1.64 -7.45 -16.43
N ARG A 74 2.44 -6.38 -16.31
CA ARG A 74 3.40 -5.98 -17.35
C ARG A 74 4.49 -7.04 -17.56
N ILE A 75 5.09 -7.55 -16.49
CA ILE A 75 6.12 -8.60 -16.56
C ILE A 75 5.52 -9.89 -17.11
N ARG A 76 4.33 -10.30 -16.64
CA ARG A 76 3.65 -11.51 -17.13
C ARG A 76 3.33 -11.44 -18.62
N LYS A 77 2.96 -10.26 -19.13
CA LYS A 77 2.70 -10.05 -20.57
C LYS A 77 3.99 -10.15 -21.39
N GLY A 78 5.09 -9.58 -20.90
CA GLY A 78 6.41 -9.67 -21.56
C GLY A 78 7.01 -11.08 -21.55
N SER A 79 6.69 -11.91 -20.55
CA SER A 79 7.13 -13.31 -20.50
C SER A 79 6.34 -14.26 -21.42
N LYS A 80 5.23 -13.80 -22.00
CA LYS A 80 4.37 -14.58 -22.92
C LYS A 80 4.55 -14.16 -24.40
N ALA A 81 5.42 -13.19 -24.67
CA ALA A 81 5.81 -12.76 -26.00
C ALA A 81 7.15 -13.42 -26.37
#